data_AF-A0A9E3SMJ5-F1
#
_entry.id   AF-A0A9E3SMJ5-F1
#
_cell.length_a   1.000
_cell.length_b   1.000
_cell.length_c   1.000
_cell.angle_alpha   90.00
_cell.angle_beta   90.00
_cell.angle_gamma   90.00
#
_symmetry.space_group_name_H-M   'P 1'
#
loop_
_entity.id
_entity.type
_entity.pdbx_description
1 polymer ?
#
loop_
_entity_poly.entity_id
_entity_poly.type
_entity_poly.pdbx_seq_one_letter_code
_entity_poly.pdbx_strand_id
1 'polypeptide(L)'
;GETGAGKSHLLRAFAAAAPGARYVRGEDYEGTEAGGTLVLDDAERLGEARQVALFNAFNERAFGLIVVSAHAAPKDVALRRDLATRLATGLTYRLLPLTDDEKRDALAAHARARGFALSDEVAAYLLTHARRDMPSLIQALDALDRYSLETGRAITVPLLKAALQPSLA
;
A
#
# COMPACT_ATOMS: atom_id res chain seq x y z
N GLY A 1 -10.19 3.15 -3.54
CA GLY A 1 -9.97 1.79 -4.06
C GLY A 1 -9.98 0.81 -2.89
N GLU A 2 -10.35 -0.44 -3.11
CA GLU A 2 -10.54 -1.40 -2.00
C GLU A 2 -9.25 -1.72 -1.21
N THR A 3 -9.42 -2.38 -0.06
CA THR A 3 -8.30 -2.82 0.78
C THR A 3 -7.46 -3.85 0.04
N GLY A 4 -6.13 -3.76 0.14
CA GLY A 4 -5.21 -4.68 -0.55
C GLY A 4 -4.93 -4.35 -2.02
N ALA A 5 -5.57 -3.34 -2.61
CA ALA A 5 -5.33 -2.93 -4.00
C ALA A 5 -3.97 -2.23 -4.26
N GLY A 6 -3.16 -1.98 -3.22
CA GLY A 6 -1.81 -1.40 -3.39
C GLY A 6 -1.72 0.12 -3.21
N LYS A 7 -2.75 0.79 -2.66
CA LYS A 7 -2.77 2.25 -2.44
C LYS A 7 -1.54 2.74 -1.67
N SER A 8 -1.31 2.18 -0.48
CA SER A 8 -0.16 2.54 0.36
C SER A 8 1.18 2.22 -0.29
N HIS A 9 1.25 1.13 -1.07
CA HIS A 9 2.46 0.77 -1.82
C HIS A 9 2.79 1.85 -2.87
N LEU A 10 1.80 2.26 -3.68
CA LEU A 10 1.98 3.33 -4.66
C LEU A 10 2.31 4.67 -4.03
N LEU A 11 1.63 5.05 -2.94
CA LEU A 11 1.93 6.29 -2.23
C LEU A 11 3.35 6.33 -1.67
N ARG A 12 3.80 5.23 -1.06
CA ARG A 12 5.19 5.12 -0.56
C ARG A 12 6.21 5.16 -1.69
N ALA A 13 5.95 4.45 -2.79
CA ALA A 13 6.82 4.47 -3.97
C ALA A 13 6.90 5.88 -4.57
N PHE A 14 5.77 6.58 -4.67
CA PHE A 14 5.70 7.96 -5.13
C PHE A 14 6.50 8.89 -4.20
N ALA A 15 6.30 8.80 -2.88
CA ALA A 15 7.04 9.61 -1.93
C ALA A 15 8.55 9.34 -1.95
N ALA A 16 8.96 8.08 -2.15
CA ALA A 16 10.37 7.72 -2.27
C ALA A 16 11.01 8.25 -3.57
N ALA A 17 10.23 8.34 -4.66
CA ALA A 17 10.71 8.83 -5.95
C ALA A 17 10.67 10.37 -6.10
N ALA A 18 9.87 11.05 -5.28
CA ALA A 18 9.69 12.51 -5.33
C ALA A 18 10.50 13.21 -4.23
N PRO A 19 11.60 13.93 -4.56
CA PRO A 19 12.39 14.65 -3.57
C PRO A 19 11.55 15.65 -2.78
N GLY A 20 11.68 15.62 -1.45
CA GLY A 20 10.92 16.51 -0.56
C GLY A 20 9.43 16.13 -0.43
N ALA A 21 9.00 14.98 -0.95
CA ALA A 21 7.67 14.47 -0.66
C ALA A 21 7.59 13.90 0.77
N ARG A 22 6.53 14.25 1.49
CA ARG A 22 6.26 13.74 2.83
C ARG A 22 5.11 12.74 2.78
N TYR A 23 5.40 11.49 3.10
CA TYR A 23 4.39 10.48 3.37
C TYR A 23 3.90 10.56 4.82
N VAL A 24 2.59 10.63 5.02
CA VAL A 24 1.94 10.66 6.34
C VAL A 24 0.62 9.89 6.28
N ARG A 25 0.26 9.17 7.34
CA ARG A 25 -1.09 8.58 7.43
C ARG A 25 -2.08 9.63 7.93
N GLY A 26 -3.35 9.50 7.55
CA GLY A 26 -4.40 10.43 7.97
C GLY A 26 -4.52 10.57 9.48
N GLU A 27 -4.23 9.51 10.25
CA GLU A 27 -4.23 9.56 11.72
C GLU A 27 -3.02 10.30 12.32
N ASP A 28 -1.95 10.47 11.57
CA ASP A 28 -0.69 11.10 12.00
C ASP A 28 -0.53 12.52 11.43
N TYR A 29 -1.53 13.01 10.68
CA TYR A 29 -1.48 14.34 10.09
C TYR A 29 -1.80 15.42 11.13
N GLU A 30 -0.84 16.31 11.41
CA GLU A 30 -0.98 17.37 12.41
C GLU A 30 -1.21 18.77 11.83
N GLY A 31 -0.99 18.95 10.52
CA GLY A 31 -1.37 20.17 9.80
C GLY A 31 -0.60 21.42 10.21
N THR A 32 0.70 21.47 9.91
CA THR A 32 1.57 22.63 10.20
C THR A 32 2.73 22.78 9.22
N GLU A 33 2.79 21.94 8.19
CA GLU A 33 3.92 21.90 7.25
C GLU A 33 3.51 22.42 5.88
N ALA A 34 4.41 23.19 5.28
CA ALA A 34 4.25 23.77 3.96
C ALA A 34 5.52 23.56 3.14
N GLY A 35 5.35 23.44 1.82
CA GLY A 35 6.41 23.19 0.86
C GLY A 35 6.38 21.77 0.30
N GLY A 36 6.88 21.63 -0.93
CA GLY A 36 7.03 20.33 -1.59
C GLY A 36 5.70 19.62 -1.85
N THR A 37 5.68 18.31 -1.58
CA THR A 37 4.56 17.41 -1.89
C THR A 37 4.06 16.70 -0.65
N LEU A 38 2.76 16.79 -0.35
CA LEU A 38 2.11 15.99 0.67
C LEU A 38 1.59 14.69 0.06
N VAL A 39 1.90 13.57 0.69
CA VAL A 39 1.39 12.24 0.34
C VAL A 39 0.63 11.70 1.55
N LEU A 40 -0.69 11.80 1.52
CA LEU A 40 -1.57 11.45 2.63
C LEU A 40 -2.24 10.09 2.39
N ASP A 41 -1.96 9.12 3.24
CA ASP A 41 -2.53 7.77 3.15
C ASP A 41 -3.73 7.61 4.09
N ASP A 42 -4.76 6.89 3.65
CA ASP A 42 -5.98 6.59 4.42
C ASP A 42 -6.72 7.84 4.93
N ALA A 43 -7.17 8.72 4.01
CA ALA A 43 -7.85 9.97 4.35
C ALA A 43 -9.11 9.79 5.22
N GLU A 44 -9.78 8.65 5.12
CA GLU A 44 -10.88 8.25 5.99
C GLU A 44 -10.52 8.19 7.48
N ARG A 45 -9.23 8.13 7.82
CA ARG A 45 -8.72 8.12 9.20
C ARG A 45 -8.43 9.52 9.74
N LEU A 46 -8.65 10.56 8.94
CA LEU A 46 -8.56 11.94 9.41
C LEU A 46 -9.70 12.23 10.40
N GLY A 47 -9.33 12.51 11.65
CA GLY A 47 -10.25 13.10 12.62
C GLY A 47 -10.69 14.51 12.21
N GLU A 48 -11.77 15.02 12.78
CA GLU A 48 -12.40 16.28 12.38
C GLU A 48 -11.42 17.47 12.32
N ALA A 49 -10.62 17.68 13.37
CA ALA A 49 -9.62 18.74 13.42
C ALA A 49 -8.57 18.63 12.29
N ARG A 50 -8.15 17.41 11.97
CA ARG A 50 -7.16 17.12 10.91
C ARG A 50 -7.74 17.37 9.52
N GLN A 51 -9.04 17.11 9.33
CA GLN A 51 -9.72 17.46 8.09
C GLN A 51 -9.80 18.99 7.90
N VAL A 52 -10.01 19.75 8.98
CA VAL A 52 -9.96 21.22 8.93
C VAL A 52 -8.57 21.71 8.51
N ALA A 53 -7.54 21.16 9.15
CA ALA A 53 -6.16 21.53 8.84
C ALA A 53 -5.80 21.22 7.38
N LEU A 54 -6.21 20.06 6.86
CA LEU A 54 -5.96 19.69 5.46
C LEU A 54 -6.71 20.60 4.48
N PHE A 55 -7.95 20.97 4.80
CA PHE A 55 -8.72 21.91 4.00
C PHE A 55 -8.07 23.29 3.95
N ASN A 56 -7.59 23.80 5.10
CA ASN A 56 -6.88 25.07 5.16
C ASN A 56 -5.58 25.02 4.35
N ALA A 57 -4.77 23.96 4.52
CA ALA A 57 -3.54 23.75 3.76
C ALA A 57 -3.79 23.71 2.24
N PHE A 58 -4.91 23.12 1.80
CA PHE A 58 -5.32 23.14 0.39
C PHE A 58 -5.65 24.56 -0.08
N ASN A 59 -6.45 25.31 0.67
CA ASN A 59 -6.87 26.67 0.31
C ASN A 59 -5.70 27.66 0.29
N GLU A 60 -4.79 27.55 1.25
CA GLU A 60 -3.59 28.36 1.37
C GLU A 60 -2.50 27.98 0.37
N ARG A 61 -2.72 26.89 -0.39
CA ARG A 61 -1.72 26.31 -1.32
C ARG A 61 -0.40 26.02 -0.61
N ALA A 62 -0.49 25.49 0.61
CA ALA A 62 0.66 25.16 1.45
C ALA A 62 1.59 24.13 0.79
N PHE A 63 1.08 23.30 -0.11
CA PHE A 63 1.85 22.30 -0.86
C PHE A 63 1.79 22.57 -2.37
N GLY A 64 2.86 22.23 -3.08
CA GLY A 64 2.89 22.24 -4.55
C GLY A 64 2.10 21.09 -5.16
N LEU A 65 2.00 19.97 -4.45
CA LEU A 65 1.17 18.82 -4.82
C LEU A 65 0.63 18.13 -3.56
N ILE A 66 -0.62 17.68 -3.61
CA ILE A 66 -1.23 16.85 -2.59
C ILE A 66 -1.71 15.56 -3.27
N VAL A 67 -1.19 14.43 -2.83
CA VAL A 67 -1.61 13.09 -3.26
C VAL A 67 -2.30 12.43 -2.08
N VAL A 68 -3.51 11.91 -2.29
CA VAL A 68 -4.34 11.34 -1.22
C VAL A 68 -4.80 9.94 -1.61
N SER A 69 -4.76 8.99 -0.68
CA SER A 69 -5.47 7.72 -0.82
C SER A 69 -6.73 7.70 0.05
N ALA A 70 -7.73 6.97 -0.42
CA ALA A 70 -8.89 6.60 0.38
C ALA A 70 -9.52 5.28 -0.10
N HIS A 71 -10.34 4.64 0.74
CA HIS A 71 -11.07 3.43 0.36
C HIS A 71 -12.13 3.68 -0.74
N ALA A 72 -12.73 4.87 -0.80
CA ALA A 72 -13.74 5.24 -1.81
C ALA A 72 -13.40 6.55 -2.53
N ALA A 73 -14.25 6.99 -3.47
CA ALA A 73 -14.11 8.29 -4.11
C ALA A 73 -14.36 9.42 -3.09
N PRO A 74 -13.79 10.63 -3.25
CA PRO A 74 -13.86 11.69 -2.22
C PRO A 74 -15.28 11.98 -1.69
N LYS A 75 -16.29 11.90 -2.56
CA LYS A 75 -17.72 12.11 -2.21
C LYS A 75 -18.34 11.00 -1.36
N ASP A 76 -17.76 9.81 -1.37
CA ASP A 76 -18.27 8.59 -0.74
C ASP A 76 -17.46 8.21 0.52
N VAL A 77 -16.42 8.98 0.85
CA VAL A 77 -15.64 8.86 2.08
C VAL A 77 -16.25 9.79 3.13
N ALA A 78 -16.22 9.40 4.41
CA ALA A 78 -16.68 10.20 5.54
C ALA A 78 -15.77 11.43 5.82
N LEU A 79 -15.69 12.33 4.84
CA LEU A 79 -14.96 13.59 4.91
C LEU A 79 -15.94 14.76 5.02
N ARG A 80 -15.48 15.89 5.56
CA ARG A 80 -16.18 17.16 5.45
C ARG A 80 -16.44 17.47 3.98
N ARG A 81 -17.64 17.98 3.70
CA ARG A 81 -18.11 18.24 2.31
C ARG A 81 -17.20 19.20 1.55
N ASP A 82 -16.65 20.21 2.23
CA ASP A 82 -15.73 21.19 1.67
C ASP A 82 -14.40 20.57 1.27
N LEU A 83 -13.81 19.74 2.13
CA LEU A 83 -12.61 18.96 1.85
C LEU A 83 -12.85 17.95 0.71
N ALA A 84 -13.94 17.20 0.73
CA ALA A 84 -14.29 16.25 -0.33
C ALA A 84 -14.40 16.95 -1.69
N THR A 85 -15.00 18.14 -1.72
CA THR A 85 -15.11 18.96 -2.93
C THR A 85 -13.73 19.42 -3.41
N ARG A 86 -12.83 19.87 -2.51
CA ARG A 86 -11.45 20.21 -2.88
C ARG A 86 -10.71 19.04 -3.48
N LEU A 87 -10.75 17.87 -2.85
CA LEU A 87 -10.09 16.66 -3.37
C LEU A 87 -10.64 16.25 -4.74
N ALA A 88 -11.94 16.43 -4.97
CA ALA A 88 -12.58 16.13 -6.25
C ALA A 88 -12.22 17.12 -7.38
N THR A 89 -11.62 18.27 -7.09
CA THR A 89 -11.12 19.19 -8.14
C THR A 89 -9.84 18.69 -8.81
N GLY A 90 -9.12 17.77 -8.18
CA GLY A 90 -7.93 17.14 -8.73
C GLY A 90 -8.25 15.88 -9.54
N LEU A 91 -7.19 15.17 -9.94
CA LEU A 91 -7.32 13.87 -10.60
C LEU A 91 -7.75 12.81 -9.58
N THR A 92 -8.84 12.09 -9.90
CA THR A 92 -9.34 10.97 -9.10
C THR A 92 -9.22 9.67 -9.88
N TYR A 93 -8.40 8.74 -9.40
CA TYR A 93 -8.23 7.41 -9.99
C TYR A 93 -8.75 6.32 -9.06
N ARG A 94 -9.48 5.35 -9.62
CA ARG A 94 -9.79 4.11 -8.92
C ARG A 94 -8.66 3.12 -9.14
N LEU A 95 -7.94 2.81 -8.08
CA LEU A 95 -6.99 1.70 -8.10
C LEU A 95 -7.74 0.37 -8.09
N LEU A 96 -7.46 -0.46 -9.09
CA LEU A 96 -7.99 -1.81 -9.23
C LEU A 96 -7.03 -2.81 -8.57
N PRO A 97 -7.55 -3.89 -7.96
CA PRO A 97 -6.70 -4.98 -7.51
C PRO A 97 -6.00 -5.64 -8.71
N LEU A 98 -4.84 -6.24 -8.44
CA LEU A 98 -4.16 -7.08 -9.42
C LEU A 98 -5.00 -8.32 -9.75
N THR A 99 -4.96 -8.73 -11.02
CA THR A 99 -5.36 -10.07 -11.47
C THR A 99 -4.41 -11.13 -10.93
N ASP A 100 -4.77 -12.41 -11.03
CA ASP A 100 -3.88 -13.48 -10.56
C ASP A 100 -2.55 -13.52 -11.30
N ASP A 101 -2.55 -13.26 -12.61
CA ASP A 101 -1.32 -13.23 -13.40
C ASP A 101 -0.43 -12.06 -12.98
N GLU A 102 -1.02 -10.87 -12.80
CA GLU A 102 -0.27 -9.71 -12.28
C GLU A 102 0.23 -9.93 -10.84
N LYS A 103 -0.50 -10.69 -10.01
CA LYS A 103 0.00 -11.08 -8.67
C LYS A 103 1.21 -12.01 -8.78
N ARG A 104 1.21 -12.96 -9.72
CA ARG A 104 2.38 -13.83 -9.98
C ARG A 104 3.59 -12.99 -10.35
N ASP A 105 3.42 -12.05 -11.27
CA ASP A 105 4.47 -11.14 -11.72
C ASP A 105 4.99 -10.26 -10.57
N ALA A 106 4.08 -9.71 -9.76
CA ALA A 106 4.43 -8.91 -8.60
C ALA A 106 5.20 -9.72 -7.54
N LEU A 107 4.81 -10.98 -7.28
CA LEU A 107 5.52 -11.86 -6.36
C LEU A 107 6.91 -12.24 -6.88
N ALA A 108 7.03 -12.53 -8.18
CA ALA A 108 8.32 -12.80 -8.81
C ALA A 108 9.24 -11.57 -8.81
N ALA A 109 8.68 -10.37 -9.01
CA ALA A 109 9.43 -9.12 -8.88
C ALA A 109 9.89 -8.87 -7.44
N HIS A 110 9.03 -9.10 -6.46
CA HIS A 110 9.38 -8.98 -5.03
C HIS A 110 10.48 -9.96 -4.63
N ALA A 111 10.38 -11.22 -5.02
CA ALA A 111 11.41 -12.23 -4.79
C ALA A 111 12.76 -11.82 -5.37
N ARG A 112 12.78 -11.33 -6.62
CA ARG A 112 14.01 -10.84 -7.28
C ARG A 112 14.61 -9.66 -6.53
N ALA A 113 13.79 -8.73 -6.05
CA ALA A 113 14.26 -7.60 -5.24
C ALA A 113 14.88 -8.03 -3.90
N ARG A 114 14.48 -9.20 -3.38
CA ARG A 114 15.08 -9.84 -2.19
C ARG A 114 16.28 -10.74 -2.50
N GLY A 115 16.62 -10.94 -3.77
CA GLY A 115 17.81 -11.68 -4.18
C GLY A 115 17.58 -13.18 -4.43
N PHE A 116 16.34 -13.63 -4.60
CA PHE A 116 16.04 -15.02 -4.99
C PHE A 116 15.05 -15.11 -6.15
N ALA A 117 15.07 -16.25 -6.85
CA ALA A 117 14.09 -16.56 -7.89
C ALA A 117 12.91 -17.32 -7.29
N LEU A 118 11.69 -16.84 -7.55
CA LEU A 118 10.47 -17.55 -7.20
C LEU A 118 10.07 -18.44 -8.36
N SER A 119 9.94 -19.76 -8.14
CA SER A 119 9.44 -20.66 -9.17
C SER A 119 7.92 -20.50 -9.35
N ASP A 120 7.45 -20.77 -10.57
CA ASP A 120 6.01 -20.73 -10.90
C ASP A 120 5.19 -21.66 -10.01
N GLU A 121 5.76 -22.81 -9.62
CA GLU A 121 5.14 -23.77 -8.72
C GLU A 121 4.89 -23.18 -7.32
N VAL A 122 5.88 -22.47 -6.75
CA VAL A 122 5.75 -21.83 -5.44
C VAL A 122 4.77 -20.66 -5.51
N ALA A 123 4.83 -19.85 -6.57
CA ALA A 123 3.87 -18.76 -6.80
C ALA A 123 2.43 -19.30 -6.93
N ALA A 124 2.22 -20.36 -7.72
CA ALA A 124 0.93 -21.02 -7.86
C ALA A 124 0.43 -21.57 -6.53
N TYR A 125 1.32 -22.18 -5.74
CA TYR A 125 0.97 -22.72 -4.43
C TYR A 125 0.52 -21.62 -3.48
N LEU A 126 1.25 -20.50 -3.39
CA LEU A 126 0.88 -19.33 -2.57
C LEU A 126 -0.50 -18.79 -2.94
N LEU A 127 -0.76 -18.59 -4.24
CA LEU A 127 -2.04 -18.06 -4.72
C LEU A 127 -3.22 -19.01 -4.48
N THR A 128 -2.95 -20.31 -4.34
CA THR A 128 -3.99 -21.33 -4.10
C THR A 128 -4.27 -21.54 -2.60
N HIS A 129 -3.25 -21.43 -1.74
CA HIS A 129 -3.34 -21.85 -0.33
C HIS A 129 -3.22 -20.70 0.69
N ALA A 130 -2.76 -19.51 0.29
CA ALA A 130 -2.73 -18.33 1.14
C ALA A 130 -3.91 -17.40 0.85
N ARG A 131 -4.11 -16.38 1.69
CA ARG A 131 -5.05 -15.30 1.37
C ARG A 131 -4.58 -14.58 0.11
N ARG A 132 -5.50 -14.39 -0.85
CA ARG A 132 -5.21 -13.89 -2.20
C ARG A 132 -5.08 -12.35 -2.28
N ASP A 133 -4.85 -11.67 -1.16
CA ASP A 133 -4.52 -10.25 -1.12
C ASP A 133 -3.00 -10.05 -1.13
N MET A 134 -2.52 -9.02 -1.84
CA MET A 134 -1.09 -8.76 -1.97
C MET A 134 -0.35 -8.60 -0.63
N PRO A 135 -0.90 -7.89 0.39
CA PRO A 135 -0.24 -7.81 1.70
C PRO A 135 0.03 -9.18 2.32
N SER A 136 -0.95 -10.07 2.36
CA SER A 136 -0.79 -11.42 2.90
C SER A 136 0.21 -12.26 2.08
N LEU A 137 0.15 -12.16 0.75
CA LEU A 137 1.07 -12.91 -0.14
C LEU A 137 2.52 -12.46 0.04
N ILE A 138 2.77 -11.15 0.13
CA ILE A 138 4.10 -10.59 0.38
C ILE A 138 4.61 -10.99 1.76
N GLN A 139 3.75 -10.96 2.78
CA GLN A 139 4.12 -11.39 4.13
C GLN A 139 4.50 -12.88 4.18
N ALA A 140 3.74 -13.74 3.49
CA ALA A 140 4.05 -15.17 3.39
C ALA A 140 5.39 -15.40 2.66
N LEU A 141 5.65 -14.64 1.60
CA LEU A 141 6.90 -14.71 0.86
C LEU A 141 8.10 -14.22 1.68
N ASP A 142 7.95 -13.12 2.44
CA ASP A 142 8.98 -12.63 3.37
C ASP A 142 9.28 -13.62 4.51
N ALA A 143 8.25 -14.32 5.00
CA ALA A 143 8.42 -15.38 6.01
C ALA A 143 9.17 -16.60 5.44
N LEU A 144 8.85 -16.98 4.19
CA LEU A 144 9.52 -18.06 3.48
C LEU A 144 11.00 -17.76 3.24
N ASP A 145 11.32 -16.53 2.81
CA ASP A 145 12.69 -16.05 2.61
C ASP A 145 13.49 -16.13 3.91
N ARG A 146 12.93 -15.62 5.02
CA ARG A 146 13.56 -15.69 6.33
C ARG A 146 13.85 -17.14 6.76
N TYR A 147 12.86 -18.02 6.62
CA TYR A 147 13.01 -19.42 7.00
C TYR A 147 14.01 -20.19 6.11
N SER A 148 14.07 -19.86 4.82
CA SER A 148 15.07 -20.38 3.89
C SER A 148 16.49 -20.00 4.33
N LEU A 149 16.71 -18.75 4.71
CA LEU A 149 18.00 -18.26 5.22
C LEU A 149 18.38 -18.89 6.55
N GLU A 150 17.44 -19.00 7.49
CA GLU A 150 17.66 -19.61 8.82
C GLU A 150 18.03 -21.10 8.72
N THR A 151 17.43 -21.83 7.78
CA THR A 151 17.65 -23.27 7.63
C THR A 151 18.69 -23.63 6.57
N GLY A 152 19.17 -22.66 5.78
CA GLY A 152 20.05 -22.89 4.63
C GLY A 152 19.40 -23.74 3.52
N ARG A 153 18.07 -23.81 3.47
CA ARG A 153 17.32 -24.64 2.51
C ARG A 153 16.78 -23.79 1.38
N ALA A 154 16.83 -24.32 0.15
CA ALA A 154 16.26 -23.65 -1.01
C ALA A 154 14.73 -23.45 -0.89
N ILE A 155 14.26 -22.31 -1.41
CA ILE A 155 12.84 -21.97 -1.48
C ILE A 155 12.12 -22.92 -2.44
N THR A 156 11.21 -23.72 -1.90
CA THR A 156 10.46 -24.77 -2.60
C THR A 156 9.07 -24.94 -2.00
N VAL A 157 8.15 -25.61 -2.70
CA VAL A 157 6.80 -25.88 -2.18
C VAL A 157 6.82 -26.66 -0.86
N PRO A 158 7.66 -27.70 -0.66
CA PRO A 158 7.76 -28.37 0.63
C PRO A 158 8.25 -27.45 1.76
N LEU A 159 9.19 -26.55 1.49
CA LEU A 159 9.64 -25.57 2.48
C LEU A 159 8.51 -24.60 2.84
N LEU A 160 7.77 -24.14 1.84
CA LEU A 160 6.61 -23.27 2.03
C LEU A 160 5.52 -23.94 2.87
N LYS A 161 5.23 -25.22 2.63
CA LYS A 161 4.29 -25.99 3.46
C LYS A 161 4.74 -26.03 4.93
N ALA A 162 6.02 -26.29 5.17
CA ALA A 162 6.58 -26.30 6.53
C ALA A 162 6.51 -24.92 7.21
N ALA A 163 6.72 -23.84 6.44
CA ALA A 163 6.67 -22.46 6.95
C ALA A 163 5.23 -21.96 7.21
N LEU A 164 4.23 -22.47 6.48
CA LEU A 164 2.82 -22.06 6.65
C LEU A 164 2.07 -22.84 7.74
N GLN A 165 2.52 -24.04 8.10
CA GLN A 165 1.89 -24.86 9.16
C GLN A 165 1.82 -24.17 10.55
N PRO A 166 2.81 -23.39 11.01
CA PRO A 166 2.72 -22.66 12.28
C PRO A 166 1.76 -21.46 12.25
N SER A 167 1.39 -20.96 11.07
CA SER A 167 0.56 -19.75 10.88
C SER A 167 -0.91 -20.02 10.55
N LEU A 168 -1.30 -21.30 10.52
CA LEU A 168 -2.68 -21.77 10.25
C LEU A 168 -3.33 -22.40 11.49
N ALA A 169 -2.71 -22.26 12.67
CA ALA A 169 -3.26 -22.63 13.98
C ALA A 169 -3.65 -21.38 14.78
#